data_AF-A0A356T3D8-F1
#
_entry.id   AF-A0A356T3D8-F1
#
_cell.length_a   1.000
_cell.length_b   1.000
_cell.length_c   1.000
_cell.angle_alpha   90.00
_cell.angle_beta   90.00
_cell.angle_gamma   90.00
#
_symmetry.space_group_name_H-M   'P 1'
#
loop_
_entity.id
_entity.type
_entity.pdbx_description
1 polymer ?
#
loop_
_entity_poly.entity_id
_entity_poly.type
_entity_poly.pdbx_seq_one_letter_code
_entity_poly.pdbx_strand_id
1 'polypeptide(L)'
;CGEDATLLMPRAYDPASGRMRPVVLARVPSDGLSVTATRESPGPSGPPLLRSLSPTGASSHAGHGDATQLSPPRALTDGRPDTFWAEGRGGPGTGELVTLRWTARFPIHAFAIIAGATGDAGPQL
;
A
#
# COMPACT_ATOMS: atom_id res chain seq x y z
N CYS A 1 -13.38 -5.21 15.64
CA CYS A 1 -14.58 -4.55 15.08
C CYS A 1 -15.11 -3.62 16.17
N GLY A 2 -15.07 -2.31 15.98
CA GLY A 2 -15.35 -1.35 17.05
C GLY A 2 -14.59 -0.02 16.98
N GLU A 3 -13.70 0.15 16.00
CA GLU A 3 -13.16 1.47 15.64
C GLU A 3 -14.05 2.14 14.60
N ASP A 4 -14.04 3.48 14.57
CA ASP A 4 -14.69 4.25 13.51
C ASP A 4 -14.16 3.80 12.14
N ALA A 5 -15.08 3.56 11.20
CA ALA A 5 -14.73 3.08 9.88
C ALA A 5 -13.79 4.08 9.19
N THR A 6 -12.56 3.66 8.93
CA THR A 6 -11.63 4.44 8.11
C THR A 6 -12.22 4.58 6.71
N LEU A 7 -12.54 5.81 6.31
CA LEU A 7 -13.06 6.09 4.99
C LEU A 7 -11.99 5.77 3.94
N LEU A 8 -12.33 4.89 3.00
CA LEU A 8 -11.50 4.64 1.82
C LEU A 8 -11.72 5.78 0.82
N MET A 9 -10.61 6.36 0.32
CA MET A 9 -10.62 7.45 -0.66
C MET A 9 -11.43 8.69 -0.22
N PRO A 10 -11.15 9.29 0.95
CA PRO A 10 -11.97 10.38 1.45
C PRO A 10 -11.82 11.61 0.55
N ARG A 11 -12.94 12.32 0.36
CA ARG A 11 -13.01 13.55 -0.43
C ARG A 11 -13.65 14.65 0.40
N ALA A 12 -13.12 15.86 0.29
CA ALA A 12 -13.70 17.05 0.87
C ALA A 12 -14.17 18.00 -0.23
N TYR A 13 -15.25 18.72 0.03
CA TYR A 13 -15.73 19.77 -0.86
C TYR A 13 -14.77 20.96 -0.83
N ASP A 14 -14.36 21.42 -2.01
CA ASP A 14 -13.58 22.62 -2.19
C ASP A 14 -14.47 23.81 -2.59
N PRO A 15 -14.67 24.81 -1.71
CA PRO A 15 -15.52 25.95 -2.05
C PRO A 15 -14.94 26.85 -3.13
N ALA A 16 -13.61 26.87 -3.32
CA ALA A 16 -12.98 27.71 -4.34
C ALA A 16 -13.19 27.17 -5.76
N SER A 17 -13.14 25.85 -5.93
CA SER A 17 -13.33 25.19 -7.24
C SER A 17 -14.72 24.59 -7.44
N GLY A 18 -15.55 24.50 -6.39
CA GLY A 18 -16.84 23.84 -6.42
C GLY A 18 -16.76 22.32 -6.62
N ARG A 19 -15.58 21.71 -6.42
CA ARG A 19 -15.32 20.30 -6.72
C ARG A 19 -14.96 19.51 -5.46
N MET A 20 -15.25 18.21 -5.48
CA MET A 20 -14.77 17.29 -4.44
C MET A 20 -13.29 16.97 -4.70
N ARG A 21 -12.39 17.34 -3.79
CA ARG A 21 -10.95 17.03 -3.85
C ARG A 21 -10.60 15.84 -2.94
N PRO A 22 -9.70 14.92 -3.35
CA PRO A 22 -9.17 13.91 -2.43
C PRO A 22 -8.51 14.56 -1.22
N VAL A 23 -8.69 13.98 -0.04
CA VAL A 23 -8.05 14.41 1.21
C VAL A 23 -7.46 13.20 1.95
N VAL A 24 -6.61 13.47 2.94
CA VAL A 24 -6.09 12.46 3.85
C VAL A 24 -6.74 12.68 5.21
N LEU A 25 -7.42 11.67 5.74
CA LEU A 25 -7.90 11.68 7.11
C LEU A 25 -6.80 11.10 8.02
N ALA A 26 -6.65 11.65 9.22
CA ALA A 26 -5.59 11.26 10.14
C ALA A 26 -5.66 9.75 10.47
N ARG A 27 -4.46 9.18 10.70
CA ARG A 27 -4.14 7.75 10.64
C ARG A 27 -4.92 6.88 11.63
N VAL A 28 -5.01 5.59 11.25
CA VAL A 28 -5.12 4.46 12.18
C VAL A 28 -4.09 4.65 13.31
N PRO A 29 -4.48 4.68 14.60
CA PRO A 29 -3.55 4.72 15.72
C PRO A 29 -2.58 3.54 15.60
N SER A 30 -1.27 3.82 15.52
CA SER A 30 -0.26 2.77 15.52
C SER A 30 0.26 2.57 16.92
N ASP A 31 -0.44 1.78 17.73
CA ASP A 31 0.12 1.22 18.98
C ASP A 31 1.11 0.07 18.68
N GLY A 32 1.68 0.06 17.48
CA GLY A 32 2.42 -1.04 16.90
C GLY A 32 3.91 -1.02 17.22
N LEU A 33 4.53 -2.20 17.10
CA LEU A 33 5.98 -2.38 17.11
C LEU A 33 6.65 -1.42 16.11
N SER A 34 7.58 -0.60 16.61
CA SER A 34 8.48 0.16 15.75
C SER A 34 9.47 -0.81 15.10
N VAL A 35 9.48 -0.84 13.77
CA VAL A 35 10.42 -1.64 12.98
C VAL A 35 11.32 -0.71 12.17
N THR A 36 12.63 -0.92 12.26
CA THR A 36 13.61 -0.18 11.45
C THR A 36 13.73 -0.83 10.08
N ALA A 37 13.41 -0.08 9.03
CA ALA A 37 13.66 -0.52 7.66
C ALA A 37 15.16 -0.39 7.34
N THR A 38 15.75 -1.45 6.77
CA THR A 38 17.13 -1.46 6.28
C THR A 38 17.14 -1.78 4.79
N ARG A 39 18.21 -1.36 4.08
CA ARG A 39 18.42 -1.75 2.67
C ARG A 39 18.89 -3.19 2.52
N GLU A 40 19.42 -3.76 3.59
CA GLU A 40 19.91 -5.14 3.62
C GLU A 40 18.71 -6.08 3.79
N SER A 41 18.51 -6.96 2.81
CA SER A 41 17.48 -7.99 2.92
C SER A 41 17.87 -8.97 4.05
N PRO A 42 17.01 -9.17 5.06
CA PRO A 42 17.26 -10.17 6.12
C PRO A 42 17.02 -11.61 5.66
N GLY A 43 16.56 -11.81 4.42
CA GLY A 43 16.14 -13.11 3.89
C GLY A 43 17.04 -13.64 2.77
N PRO A 44 16.85 -14.90 2.36
CA PRO A 44 17.59 -15.51 1.26
C PRO A 44 17.39 -14.74 -0.05
N SER A 45 18.41 -14.72 -0.90
CA SER A 45 18.32 -14.21 -2.26
C SER A 45 17.64 -15.22 -3.19
N GLY A 46 16.91 -14.72 -4.20
CA GLY A 46 16.22 -15.54 -5.19
C GLY A 46 14.71 -15.68 -4.95
N PRO A 47 14.01 -16.42 -5.83
CA PRO A 47 12.56 -16.57 -5.75
C PRO A 47 12.15 -17.40 -4.52
N PRO A 48 10.98 -17.13 -3.91
CA PRO A 48 10.53 -17.85 -2.75
C PRO A 48 10.26 -19.33 -3.07
N LEU A 49 10.69 -20.23 -2.19
CA LEU A 49 10.40 -21.68 -2.30
C LEU A 49 8.90 -21.97 -2.13
N LEU A 50 8.19 -21.16 -1.34
CA LEU A 50 6.76 -21.27 -1.07
C LEU A 50 6.08 -19.92 -1.22
N ARG A 51 4.96 -19.88 -1.94
CA ARG A 51 4.12 -18.68 -2.11
C ARG A 51 3.01 -18.64 -1.05
N SER A 52 3.41 -18.41 0.19
CA SER A 52 2.50 -18.42 1.34
C SER A 52 1.95 -17.04 1.73
N LEU A 53 2.39 -15.98 1.05
CA LEU A 53 1.93 -14.63 1.26
C LEU A 53 1.01 -14.23 0.09
N SER A 54 -0.19 -13.76 0.39
CA SER A 54 -1.18 -13.36 -0.62
C SER A 54 -1.80 -12.01 -0.26
N PRO A 55 -1.77 -11.00 -1.15
CA PRO A 55 -2.48 -9.75 -0.94
C PRO A 55 -3.99 -9.99 -0.84
N THR A 56 -4.65 -9.28 0.08
CA THR A 56 -6.11 -9.36 0.26
C THR A 56 -6.82 -8.04 0.03
N GLY A 57 -6.12 -6.91 0.13
CA GLY A 57 -6.71 -5.60 -0.13
C GLY A 57 -5.68 -4.47 -0.09
N ALA A 58 -6.10 -3.29 -0.55
CA ALA A 58 -5.32 -2.06 -0.51
C ALA A 58 -6.27 -0.88 -0.26
N SER A 59 -5.76 0.22 0.31
CA SER A 59 -6.52 1.48 0.46
C SER A 59 -6.77 2.22 -0.84
N SER A 60 -6.00 1.92 -1.89
CA SER A 60 -6.04 2.61 -3.18
C SER A 60 -5.47 1.75 -4.31
N HIS A 61 -5.68 2.21 -5.55
CA HIS A 61 -5.09 1.63 -6.75
C HIS A 61 -4.96 2.69 -7.84
N ALA A 62 -3.85 2.67 -8.58
CA ALA A 62 -3.63 3.52 -9.74
C ALA A 62 -4.78 3.47 -10.75
N GLY A 63 -5.37 4.64 -11.05
CA GLY A 63 -6.48 4.75 -12.00
C GLY A 63 -7.87 4.46 -11.44
N HIS A 64 -8.02 4.20 -10.13
CA HIS A 64 -9.32 3.92 -9.51
C HIS A 64 -9.65 4.91 -8.39
N GLY A 65 -10.83 5.53 -8.49
CA GLY A 65 -11.36 6.51 -7.53
C GLY A 65 -12.58 6.01 -6.74
N ASP A 66 -12.90 4.71 -6.87
CA ASP A 66 -14.04 4.06 -6.24
C ASP A 66 -13.57 2.80 -5.49
N ALA A 67 -14.02 2.66 -4.24
CA ALA A 67 -13.71 1.51 -3.40
C ALA A 67 -14.22 0.17 -4.00
N THR A 68 -15.30 0.19 -4.79
CA THR A 68 -15.82 -1.00 -5.48
C THR A 68 -14.88 -1.54 -6.55
N GLN A 69 -13.96 -0.72 -7.02
CA GLN A 69 -12.94 -1.07 -8.02
C GLN A 69 -11.64 -1.58 -7.38
N LEU A 70 -11.55 -1.57 -6.05
CA LEU A 70 -10.39 -2.10 -5.35
C LEU A 70 -10.31 -3.61 -5.54
N SER A 71 -9.14 -4.06 -5.97
CA SER A 71 -8.81 -5.47 -6.08
C SER A 71 -7.53 -5.76 -5.31
N PRO A 72 -7.32 -7.02 -4.87
CA PRO A 72 -6.08 -7.39 -4.21
C PRO A 72 -4.86 -7.06 -5.09
N PRO A 73 -3.84 -6.34 -4.58
CA PRO A 73 -2.71 -5.87 -5.37
C PRO A 73 -1.73 -7.01 -5.70
N ARG A 74 -2.09 -7.87 -6.66
CA ARG A 74 -1.37 -9.12 -6.99
C ARG A 74 0.09 -8.89 -7.40
N ALA A 75 0.40 -7.72 -7.96
CA ALA A 75 1.76 -7.30 -8.33
C ALA A 75 2.77 -7.38 -7.17
N LEU A 76 2.31 -7.30 -5.91
CA LEU A 76 3.21 -7.40 -4.75
C LEU A 76 3.77 -8.82 -4.52
N THR A 77 3.18 -9.85 -5.11
CA THR A 77 3.54 -11.26 -4.85
C THR A 77 3.61 -12.12 -6.11
N ASP A 78 3.45 -11.54 -7.30
CA ASP A 78 3.49 -12.30 -8.55
C ASP A 78 4.92 -12.76 -8.93
N GLY A 79 5.94 -12.13 -8.33
CA GLY A 79 7.36 -12.44 -8.54
C GLY A 79 7.95 -11.75 -9.77
N ARG A 80 7.27 -10.73 -10.30
CA ARG A 80 7.75 -9.91 -11.42
C ARG A 80 8.31 -8.59 -10.91
N PRO A 81 9.60 -8.31 -11.09
CA PRO A 81 10.23 -7.09 -10.56
C PRO A 81 9.80 -5.81 -11.31
N ASP A 82 9.22 -5.95 -12.50
CA ASP A 82 8.70 -4.87 -13.33
C ASP A 82 7.23 -4.51 -13.02
N THR A 83 6.56 -5.29 -12.17
CA THR A 83 5.21 -4.98 -11.70
C THR A 83 5.24 -4.47 -10.26
N PHE A 84 4.46 -3.45 -9.98
CA PHE A 84 4.37 -2.85 -8.66
C PHE A 84 2.94 -2.41 -8.36
N TRP A 85 2.63 -2.23 -7.08
CA TRP A 85 1.45 -1.49 -6.65
C TRP A 85 1.83 -0.03 -6.38
N ALA A 86 0.96 0.88 -6.78
CA ALA A 86 1.08 2.30 -6.50
C ALA A 86 -0.28 2.88 -6.10
N GLU A 87 -0.26 3.89 -5.24
CA GLU A 87 -1.48 4.48 -4.67
C GLU A 87 -2.36 5.19 -5.71
N GLY A 88 -1.79 5.55 -6.86
CA GLY A 88 -2.52 6.20 -7.95
C GLY A 88 -2.82 7.67 -7.76
N ARG A 89 -2.58 8.20 -6.57
CA ARG A 89 -2.72 9.62 -6.24
C ARG A 89 -1.34 10.25 -6.34
N GLY A 90 -1.23 11.40 -7.01
CA GLY A 90 0.00 12.19 -6.97
C GLY A 90 0.17 12.72 -5.55
N GLY A 91 1.09 12.13 -4.77
CA GLY A 91 1.25 12.46 -3.37
C GLY A 91 2.37 11.67 -2.67
N PRO A 92 2.57 11.91 -1.37
CA PRO A 92 3.63 11.27 -0.59
C PRO A 92 3.26 9.88 -0.04
N GLY A 93 2.19 9.22 -0.49
CA GLY A 93 1.81 7.89 0.03
C GLY A 93 1.32 7.84 1.47
N THR A 94 1.06 8.98 2.12
CA THR A 94 0.81 9.00 3.56
C THR A 94 -0.57 8.44 3.90
N GLY A 95 -0.59 7.38 4.72
CA GLY A 95 -1.83 6.71 5.15
C GLY A 95 -2.26 5.57 4.24
N GLU A 96 -1.48 5.26 3.22
CA GLU A 96 -1.73 4.12 2.36
C GLU A 96 -1.36 2.81 3.04
N LEU A 97 -2.17 1.78 2.80
CA LEU A 97 -2.04 0.47 3.39
C LEU A 97 -2.36 -0.64 2.40
N VAL A 98 -1.69 -1.77 2.60
CA VAL A 98 -1.98 -3.03 1.94
C VAL A 98 -2.14 -4.09 3.02
N THR A 99 -3.14 -4.96 2.87
CA THR A 99 -3.33 -6.13 3.72
C THR A 99 -2.86 -7.37 2.99
N LEU A 100 -2.07 -8.20 3.68
CA LEU A 100 -1.62 -9.49 3.19
C LEU A 100 -2.07 -10.59 4.14
N ARG A 101 -2.38 -11.76 3.58
CA ARG A 101 -2.68 -12.99 4.30
C ARG A 101 -1.49 -13.94 4.20
N TRP A 102 -1.05 -14.43 5.36
CA TRP A 102 -0.07 -15.49 5.49
C TRP A 102 -0.76 -16.84 5.68
N THR A 103 -0.41 -17.83 4.86
CA THR A 103 -1.04 -19.16 4.86
C THR A 103 -0.12 -20.28 5.36
N ALA A 104 1.15 -19.99 5.62
CA ALA A 104 2.07 -20.99 6.15
C ALA A 104 1.82 -21.25 7.65
N ARG A 105 2.25 -22.42 8.13
CA ARG A 105 2.11 -22.82 9.54
C ARG A 105 3.29 -22.41 10.43
N PHE A 106 4.29 -21.72 9.88
CA PHE A 106 5.45 -21.21 10.60
C PHE A 106 5.38 -19.68 10.74
N PRO A 107 5.98 -19.09 11.79
CA PRO A 107 5.96 -17.65 12.01
C PRO A 107 6.74 -16.90 10.93
N ILE A 108 6.37 -15.63 10.71
CA ILE A 108 7.13 -14.69 9.89
C ILE A 108 8.26 -14.13 10.75
N HIS A 109 9.51 -14.39 10.39
CA HIS A 109 10.69 -13.83 11.07
C HIS A 109 11.19 -12.53 10.44
N ALA A 110 10.92 -12.34 9.14
CA ALA A 110 11.35 -11.16 8.41
C ALA A 110 10.39 -10.83 7.26
N PHE A 111 10.35 -9.56 6.89
CA PHE A 111 9.54 -9.04 5.80
C PHE A 111 10.40 -8.08 4.96
N ALA A 112 10.52 -8.36 3.66
CA ALA A 112 11.25 -7.50 2.74
C ALA A 112 10.27 -6.69 1.89
N ILE A 113 10.48 -5.38 1.83
CA ILE A 113 9.74 -4.46 0.96
C ILE A 113 10.70 -3.98 -0.12
N ILE A 114 10.36 -4.23 -1.38
CA ILE A 114 11.12 -3.74 -2.53
C ILE A 114 10.38 -2.51 -3.05
N ALA A 115 11.01 -1.34 -2.93
CA ALA A 115 10.49 -0.13 -3.54
C ALA A 115 10.64 -0.22 -5.06
N GLY A 116 9.56 0.05 -5.80
CA GLY A 116 9.65 0.27 -7.25
C GLY A 116 10.53 1.48 -7.55
N ALA A 117 11.12 1.52 -8.74
CA ALA A 117 11.88 2.69 -9.16
C ALA A 117 10.96 3.93 -9.11
N THR A 118 11.29 4.90 -8.27
CA THR A 118 10.74 6.25 -8.41
C THR A 118 11.23 6.76 -9.77
N GLY A 119 10.34 6.79 -10.76
CA GLY A 119 10.54 7.74 -11.85
C GLY A 119 10.70 9.11 -11.20
N ASP A 120 11.74 9.86 -11.57
CA ASP A 120 11.95 11.22 -11.10
C ASP A 120 10.60 11.92 -11.10
N ALA A 121 10.20 12.44 -9.95
CA ALA A 121 9.05 13.32 -9.88
C ALA A 121 9.32 14.45 -10.86
N GLY A 122 8.66 14.40 -12.02
CA GLY A 122 8.76 15.45 -13.03
C GLY A 122 8.44 16.80 -12.38
N PRO A 123 8.98 17.90 -12.93
CA PRO A 123 8.90 19.21 -12.28
C PRO A 123 7.43 19.53 -11.98
N GLN A 124 7.17 19.92 -10.74
CA GLN A 124 5.88 20.48 -10.36
C GLN A 124 5.68 21.77 -11.17
N LEU A 125 4.71 21.76 -12.07
CA LEU A 125 4.18 22.95 -12.75
C LEU A 125 2.95 23.46 -12.00
#